data_AF-A0A9P8G2N2-F1
#
_entry.id   AF-A0A9P8G2N2-F1
#
_cell.length_a   1.000
_cell.length_b   1.000
_cell.length_c   1.000
_cell.angle_alpha   90.00
_cell.angle_beta   90.00
_cell.angle_gamma   90.00
#
_symmetry.space_group_name_H-M   'P 1'
#
loop_
_entity.id
_entity.type
_entity.pdbx_description
1 polymer ?
#
loop_
_entity_poly.entity_id
_entity_poly.type
_entity_poly.pdbx_seq_one_letter_code
_entity_poly.pdbx_strand_id
1 'polypeptide(L)'
;MRQAIKDRNVSDCDDPFSTLGKAIVTGPTLSVLHVPYLPGGSIQDEHIRLTNQVDLMIVAITQTADSEPASDLAGQLHFAKAIAKKSGTANMCCIQCNVVNFEIGSAYDNVIISPSHTISDLEVVAKLVNGLVVFGPRC
;
A
#
# COMPACT_ATOMS: atom_id res chain seq x y z
N MET A 1 8.42 12.58 -18.50
CA MET A 1 8.01 11.47 -17.60
C MET A 1 7.86 11.92 -16.15
N ARG A 2 8.85 12.62 -15.56
CA ARG A 2 8.81 13.15 -14.17
C ARG A 2 7.62 14.07 -13.84
N GLN A 3 7.25 14.96 -14.75
CA GLN A 3 6.10 15.87 -14.55
C GLN A 3 4.77 15.11 -14.58
N ALA A 4 4.64 14.16 -15.52
CA ALA A 4 3.42 13.37 -15.70
C ALA A 4 3.08 12.42 -14.53
N ILE A 5 4.07 12.01 -13.71
CA ILE A 5 3.82 11.21 -12.49
C ILE A 5 3.40 12.11 -11.33
N LYS A 6 4.01 13.29 -11.18
CA LYS A 6 3.55 14.30 -10.21
C LYS A 6 2.12 14.74 -10.48
N ASP A 7 1.77 14.95 -11.75
CA ASP A 7 0.43 15.40 -12.15
C ASP A 7 -0.62 14.28 -12.07
N ARG A 8 -0.21 13.00 -12.08
CA ARG A 8 -1.10 11.83 -11.89
C ARG A 8 -1.38 11.48 -10.42
N ASN A 9 -0.55 11.96 -9.49
CA ASN A 9 -0.72 11.71 -8.05
C ASN A 9 -1.78 12.63 -7.39
N VAL A 10 -2.48 13.46 -8.16
CA VAL A 10 -3.54 14.35 -7.68
C VAL A 10 -4.87 13.93 -8.30
N SER A 11 -5.44 12.86 -7.76
CA SER A 11 -6.89 12.74 -7.69
C SER A 11 -7.21 12.71 -6.21
N ASP A 12 -7.92 13.73 -5.73
CA ASP A 12 -8.54 13.77 -4.40
C ASP A 12 -9.69 12.75 -4.34
N CYS A 13 -9.40 11.49 -4.65
CA CYS A 13 -10.24 10.39 -4.20
C CYS A 13 -10.05 10.28 -2.70
N ASP A 14 -11.14 10.06 -1.95
CA ASP A 14 -11.15 9.77 -0.52
C ASP A 14 -10.50 8.40 -0.22
N ASP A 15 -9.26 8.21 -0.67
CA ASP A 15 -8.43 7.06 -0.35
C ASP A 15 -7.68 7.36 0.96
N PRO A 16 -7.94 6.60 2.05
CA PRO A 16 -7.28 6.79 3.33
C PRO A 16 -5.75 6.64 3.26
N PHE A 17 -5.22 5.99 2.21
CA PHE A 17 -3.78 5.81 2.01
C PHE A 17 -3.14 6.84 1.07
N SER A 18 -3.89 7.81 0.54
CA SER A 18 -3.30 8.92 -0.23
C SER A 18 -2.22 9.67 0.56
N THR A 19 -2.43 9.82 1.88
CA THR A 19 -1.44 10.39 2.82
C THR A 19 -0.16 9.56 2.89
N LEU A 20 -0.26 8.22 2.89
CA LEU A 20 0.91 7.34 2.87
C LEU A 20 1.72 7.53 1.59
N GLY A 21 1.05 7.57 0.43
CA GLY A 21 1.71 7.84 -0.84
C GLY A 21 2.46 9.18 -0.84
N LYS A 22 1.82 10.25 -0.36
CA LYS A 22 2.43 11.58 -0.22
C LYS A 22 3.64 11.57 0.72
N ALA A 23 3.52 10.91 1.87
CA ALA A 23 4.60 10.83 2.85
C ALA A 23 5.82 10.07 2.31
N ILE A 24 5.62 8.99 1.55
CA ILE A 24 6.74 8.24 0.93
C ILE A 24 7.49 9.11 -0.08
N VAL A 25 6.80 9.91 -0.89
CA VAL A 25 7.40 10.84 -1.88
C VAL A 25 8.34 11.86 -1.24
N THR A 26 8.05 12.27 0.00
CA THR A 26 8.89 13.26 0.71
C THR A 26 10.19 12.66 1.28
N GLY A 27 10.35 11.35 1.22
CA GLY A 27 11.58 10.64 1.64
C GLY A 27 12.64 10.55 0.53
N PRO A 28 13.70 9.75 0.74
CA PRO A 28 14.73 9.49 -0.27
C PRO A 28 14.22 8.73 -1.51
N THR A 29 13.00 8.19 -1.47
CA THR A 29 12.38 7.49 -2.60
C THR A 29 12.07 8.45 -3.75
N LEU A 30 12.71 8.23 -4.91
CA LEU A 30 12.78 9.22 -5.99
C LEU A 30 11.51 9.34 -6.85
N SER A 31 10.58 8.38 -6.80
CA SER A 31 9.32 8.42 -7.55
C SER A 31 8.29 7.43 -6.97
N VAL A 32 7.14 7.91 -6.53
CA VAL A 32 6.00 7.07 -6.09
C VAL A 32 4.84 7.32 -7.04
N LEU A 33 4.18 6.24 -7.49
CA LEU A 33 2.91 6.29 -8.20
C LEU A 33 1.83 5.72 -7.28
N HIS A 34 0.86 6.56 -6.92
CA HIS A 34 -0.30 6.11 -6.16
C HIS A 34 -1.41 5.62 -7.09
N VAL A 35 -1.94 4.43 -6.85
CA VAL A 35 -3.04 3.83 -7.62
C VAL A 35 -4.13 3.41 -6.63
N PRO A 36 -5.31 4.08 -6.62
CA PRO A 36 -6.37 3.74 -5.70
C PRO A 36 -6.99 2.38 -6.04
N TYR A 37 -7.40 1.65 -5.01
CA TYR A 37 -8.21 0.44 -5.18
C TYR A 37 -9.64 0.82 -5.58
N LEU A 38 -10.18 0.18 -6.63
CA LEU A 38 -11.56 0.38 -7.08
C LEU A 38 -12.37 -0.92 -6.88
N PRO A 39 -13.35 -0.95 -5.95
CA PRO A 39 -14.20 -2.11 -5.73
C PRO A 39 -14.92 -2.53 -7.02
N GLY A 40 -14.99 -3.84 -7.28
CA GLY A 40 -15.63 -4.39 -8.49
C GLY A 40 -14.74 -4.41 -9.75
N GLY A 41 -13.52 -3.85 -9.69
CA GLY A 41 -12.51 -4.04 -10.72
C GLY A 41 -11.66 -5.28 -10.42
N SER A 42 -11.65 -6.27 -11.33
CA SER A 42 -10.62 -7.30 -11.30
C SER A 42 -9.23 -6.67 -11.53
N ILE A 43 -8.17 -7.41 -11.21
CA ILE A 43 -6.81 -6.99 -11.57
C ILE A 43 -6.73 -6.82 -13.10
N GLN A 44 -6.58 -5.57 -13.52
CA GLN A 44 -6.36 -5.22 -14.91
C GLN A 44 -4.91 -5.47 -15.32
N ASP A 45 -4.68 -5.68 -16.62
CA ASP A 45 -3.35 -5.86 -17.19
C ASP A 45 -2.44 -4.65 -16.94
N GLU A 46 -3.01 -3.46 -16.81
CA GLU A 46 -2.26 -2.25 -16.44
C GLU A 46 -1.65 -2.35 -15.03
N HIS A 47 -2.37 -2.90 -14.05
CA HIS A 47 -1.80 -3.10 -12.71
C HIS A 47 -0.59 -4.03 -12.76
N ILE A 48 -0.68 -5.15 -13.50
CA ILE A 48 0.42 -6.11 -13.65
C ILE A 48 1.60 -5.44 -14.36
N ARG A 49 1.33 -4.69 -15.44
CA ARG A 49 2.36 -3.95 -16.17
C ARG A 49 3.09 -2.97 -15.25
N LEU A 50 2.37 -2.24 -14.39
CA LEU A 50 2.96 -1.33 -13.42
C LEU A 50 3.82 -2.06 -12.39
N THR A 51 3.37 -3.21 -11.88
CA THR A 51 4.17 -4.00 -10.90
C THR A 51 5.53 -4.44 -11.43
N ASN A 52 5.65 -4.66 -12.75
CA ASN A 52 6.90 -5.04 -13.40
C ASN A 52 7.81 -3.84 -13.75
N GLN A 53 7.36 -2.61 -13.49
CA GLN A 53 8.11 -1.38 -13.78
C GLN A 53 8.59 -0.65 -12.52
N VAL A 54 8.30 -1.20 -11.34
CA VAL A 54 8.65 -0.61 -10.04
C VAL A 54 9.65 -1.49 -9.30
N ASP A 55 10.56 -0.85 -8.57
CA ASP A 55 11.53 -1.57 -7.73
C ASP A 55 10.88 -2.14 -6.46
N LEU A 56 9.84 -1.47 -5.96
CA LEU A 56 9.07 -1.85 -4.79
C LEU A 56 7.58 -1.62 -5.06
N MET A 57 6.77 -2.66 -4.81
CA MET A 57 5.32 -2.57 -4.83
C MET A 57 4.78 -2.58 -3.39
N ILE A 58 3.94 -1.60 -3.07
CA ILE A 58 3.28 -1.49 -1.76
C ILE A 58 1.78 -1.61 -1.97
N VAL A 59 1.16 -2.59 -1.32
CA VAL A 59 -0.30 -2.75 -1.29
C VAL A 59 -0.80 -2.40 0.08
N ALA A 60 -1.65 -1.38 0.16
CA ALA A 60 -2.28 -0.94 1.39
C ALA A 60 -3.69 -1.53 1.49
N ILE A 61 -4.02 -2.08 2.66
CA ILE A 61 -5.30 -2.73 2.93
C ILE A 61 -5.90 -2.10 4.18
N THR A 62 -7.16 -1.71 4.08
CA THR A 62 -7.93 -1.17 5.19
C THR A 62 -9.12 -2.06 5.52
N GLN A 63 -9.33 -2.24 6.82
CA GLN A 63 -10.60 -2.70 7.37
C GLN A 63 -11.19 -1.51 8.13
N THR A 64 -12.16 -0.82 7.53
CA THR A 64 -12.93 0.18 8.24
C THR A 64 -13.91 -0.51 9.19
N ALA A 65 -14.13 0.08 10.37
CA ALA A 65 -15.17 -0.37 11.29
C ALA A 65 -16.56 -0.24 10.61
N ASP A 66 -17.54 -1.01 11.08
CA ASP A 66 -18.90 -1.17 10.52
C ASP A 66 -19.69 0.13 10.23
N SER A 67 -19.16 1.32 10.56
CA SER A 67 -19.78 2.64 10.36
C SER A 67 -19.38 3.37 9.08
N GLU A 68 -18.44 2.87 8.28
CA GLU A 68 -18.04 3.47 7.00
C GLU A 68 -18.46 2.58 5.82
N PRO A 69 -18.73 3.13 4.61
CA PRO A 69 -19.28 2.38 3.50
C PRO A 69 -18.42 1.13 3.22
N ALA A 70 -19.04 -0.03 3.51
CA ALA A 70 -18.53 -1.40 3.42
C ALA A 70 -17.08 -1.53 2.95
N SER A 71 -16.15 -1.77 3.88
CA SER A 71 -14.82 -2.25 3.51
C SER A 71 -15.00 -3.56 2.76
N ASP A 72 -14.76 -3.57 1.45
CA ASP A 72 -14.66 -4.81 0.66
C ASP A 72 -13.35 -5.51 1.01
N LEU A 73 -13.23 -5.96 2.26
CA LEU A 73 -12.01 -6.58 2.76
C LEU A 73 -11.72 -7.85 1.96
N ALA A 74 -12.75 -8.62 1.62
CA ALA A 74 -12.62 -9.81 0.79
C ALA A 74 -12.05 -9.47 -0.60
N GLY A 75 -12.55 -8.43 -1.27
CA GLY A 75 -12.03 -7.97 -2.55
C GLY A 75 -10.62 -7.38 -2.47
N GLN A 76 -10.32 -6.59 -1.43
CA GLN A 76 -8.97 -6.08 -1.18
C GLN A 76 -7.97 -7.23 -0.96
N LEU A 77 -8.34 -8.24 -0.17
CA LEU A 77 -7.52 -9.43 0.07
C LEU A 77 -7.32 -10.26 -1.19
N HIS A 78 -8.37 -10.44 -1.98
CA HIS A 78 -8.28 -11.11 -3.26
C HIS A 78 -7.32 -10.38 -4.21
N PHE A 79 -7.47 -9.06 -4.32
CA PHE A 79 -6.62 -8.20 -5.12
C PHE A 79 -5.16 -8.26 -4.68
N ALA A 80 -4.89 -8.13 -3.38
CA ALA A 80 -3.55 -8.21 -2.81
C ALA A 80 -2.88 -9.57 -3.12
N LYS A 81 -3.57 -10.67 -2.86
CA LYS A 81 -3.07 -12.04 -3.15
C LYS A 81 -2.80 -12.22 -4.64
N ALA A 82 -3.67 -11.73 -5.51
CA ALA A 82 -3.54 -11.94 -6.94
C ALA A 82 -2.50 -11.00 -7.58
N ILE A 83 -2.25 -9.80 -7.03
CA ILE A 83 -1.11 -8.95 -7.41
C ILE A 83 0.21 -9.59 -6.99
N ALA A 84 0.30 -10.05 -5.74
CA ALA A 84 1.51 -10.68 -5.22
C ALA A 84 1.94 -11.89 -6.06
N LYS A 85 0.99 -12.75 -6.47
CA LYS A 85 1.25 -13.90 -7.34
C LYS A 85 1.72 -13.53 -8.76
N LYS A 86 1.42 -12.32 -9.23
CA LYS A 86 1.73 -11.86 -10.59
C LYS A 86 2.92 -10.91 -10.66
N SER A 87 3.31 -10.33 -9.53
CA SER A 87 4.48 -9.47 -9.41
C SER A 87 5.75 -10.32 -9.38
N GLY A 88 6.76 -9.92 -10.17
CA GLY A 88 8.11 -10.47 -10.10
C GLY A 88 9.08 -9.60 -9.28
N THR A 89 8.55 -8.67 -8.47
CA THR A 89 9.31 -7.62 -7.78
C THR A 89 9.12 -7.71 -6.27
N ALA A 90 10.05 -7.13 -5.51
CA ALA A 90 9.95 -7.08 -4.06
C ALA A 90 8.64 -6.40 -3.66
N ASN A 91 7.90 -7.03 -2.75
CA ASN A 91 6.57 -6.57 -2.41
C ASN A 91 6.40 -6.37 -0.90
N MET A 92 5.54 -5.40 -0.56
CA MET A 92 5.23 -5.05 0.82
C MET A 92 3.73 -4.86 0.98
N CYS A 93 3.18 -5.39 2.07
CA CYS A 93 1.80 -5.13 2.44
C CYS A 93 1.75 -4.22 3.68
N CYS A 94 0.96 -3.15 3.60
CA CYS A 94 0.64 -2.29 4.74
C CYS A 94 -0.82 -2.53 5.15
N ILE A 95 -1.03 -2.94 6.39
CA ILE A 95 -2.34 -3.41 6.88
C ILE A 95 -2.78 -2.52 8.03
N GLN A 96 -4.00 -2.00 7.95
CA GLN A 96 -4.65 -1.29 9.05
C GLN A 96 -5.58 -2.20 9.87
N CYS A 97 -5.06 -3.24 10.56
CA CYS A 97 -5.78 -4.04 11.59
C CYS A 97 -4.91 -5.18 12.16
N ASN A 98 -5.25 -5.67 13.36
CA ASN A 98 -4.68 -6.89 13.97
C ASN A 98 -5.14 -8.21 13.32
N VAL A 99 -6.22 -8.21 12.53
CA VAL A 99 -6.94 -9.45 12.12
C VAL A 99 -6.45 -10.05 10.80
N VAL A 100 -5.69 -9.31 9.99
CA VAL A 100 -5.37 -9.74 8.60
C VAL A 100 -4.07 -10.56 8.50
N ASN A 101 -3.36 -10.74 9.61
CA ASN A 101 -2.01 -11.29 9.64
C ASN A 101 -1.89 -12.72 9.08
N PHE A 102 -2.97 -13.52 9.18
CA PHE A 102 -2.92 -14.93 8.76
C PHE A 102 -3.16 -15.16 7.26
N GLU A 103 -3.87 -14.27 6.57
CA GLU A 103 -4.31 -14.53 5.20
C GLU A 103 -3.34 -14.02 4.12
N ILE A 104 -2.52 -13.03 4.45
CA ILE A 104 -1.60 -12.38 3.50
C ILE A 104 -0.15 -12.85 3.69
N GLY A 105 0.19 -13.33 4.89
CA GLY A 105 1.58 -13.42 5.38
C GLY A 105 2.55 -14.28 4.55
N SER A 106 2.07 -15.16 3.66
CA SER A 106 2.94 -15.92 2.76
C SER A 106 3.03 -15.35 1.34
N ALA A 107 2.21 -14.35 0.99
CA ALA A 107 2.16 -13.76 -0.34
C ALA A 107 3.12 -12.57 -0.47
N TYR A 108 3.53 -11.96 0.65
CA TYR A 108 4.40 -10.78 0.64
C TYR A 108 5.73 -11.03 1.34
N ASP A 109 6.81 -10.40 0.85
CA ASP A 109 8.14 -10.45 1.44
C ASP A 109 8.16 -9.73 2.79
N ASN A 110 7.39 -8.65 2.91
CA ASN A 110 7.30 -7.81 4.10
C ASN A 110 5.85 -7.44 4.41
N VAL A 111 5.48 -7.46 5.69
CA VAL A 111 4.18 -7.00 6.18
C VAL A 111 4.39 -5.97 7.28
N ILE A 112 3.85 -4.77 7.08
CA ILE A 112 3.81 -3.69 8.08
C ILE A 112 2.37 -3.57 8.58
N ILE A 113 2.20 -3.63 9.90
CA ILE A 113 0.90 -3.46 10.55
C ILE A 113 0.86 -2.06 11.15
N SER A 114 -0.06 -1.23 10.64
CA SER A 114 -0.37 0.07 11.20
C SER A 114 -1.59 -0.04 12.13
N PRO A 115 -1.58 0.58 13.32
CA PRO A 115 -2.74 0.56 14.20
C PRO A 115 -3.91 1.38 13.66
N SER A 116 -3.66 2.39 12.81
CA SER A 116 -4.69 3.22 12.19
C SER A 116 -4.22 3.79 10.83
N HIS A 117 -5.11 4.53 10.15
CA HIS A 117 -4.80 5.32 8.95
C HIS A 117 -4.64 6.82 9.26
N THR A 118 -4.47 7.21 10.53
CA THR A 118 -4.20 8.61 10.88
C THR A 118 -2.91 9.08 10.18
N ILE A 119 -2.85 10.39 9.90
CA ILE A 119 -1.69 10.98 9.22
C ILE A 119 -0.38 10.60 9.92
N SER A 120 -0.34 10.73 11.25
CA SER A 120 0.85 10.44 12.04
C SER A 120 1.30 8.97 11.96
N ASP A 121 0.35 8.02 11.98
CA ASP A 121 0.69 6.59 11.85
C ASP A 121 1.20 6.28 10.44
N LEU A 122 0.57 6.83 9.40
CA LEU A 122 1.00 6.66 8.02
C LEU A 122 2.36 7.31 7.74
N GLU A 123 2.69 8.43 8.40
CA GLU A 123 4.02 9.03 8.34
C GLU A 123 5.09 8.14 8.96
N VAL A 124 4.78 7.44 10.05
CA VAL A 124 5.70 6.46 10.65
C VAL A 124 5.91 5.27 9.71
N VAL A 125 4.84 4.75 9.09
CA VAL A 125 4.93 3.71 8.06
C VAL A 125 5.79 4.19 6.89
N ALA A 126 5.60 5.42 6.40
CA ALA A 126 6.43 5.98 5.33
C ALA A 126 7.91 6.09 5.72
N LYS A 127 8.22 6.44 6.98
CA LYS A 127 9.60 6.45 7.47
C LYS A 127 10.21 5.05 7.51
N LEU A 128 9.43 4.02 7.89
CA LEU A 128 9.86 2.62 7.85
C LEU A 128 10.16 2.17 6.42
N VAL A 129 9.23 2.43 5.49
CA VAL A 129 9.39 2.12 4.05
C VAL A 129 10.65 2.77 3.48
N ASN A 130 10.91 4.02 3.85
CA ASN A 130 12.10 4.76 3.41
C ASN A 130 13.40 4.35 4.13
N GLY A 131 13.37 3.39 5.06
CA GLY A 131 14.54 3.00 5.85
C GLY A 131 15.03 4.08 6.83
N LEU A 132 14.19 5.08 7.13
CA LEU A 132 14.51 6.18 8.05
C LEU A 132 14.25 5.80 9.53
N VAL A 133 13.52 4.70 9.75
CA VAL A 133 13.32 4.09 11.05
C VAL A 133 13.67 2.61 10.91
N VAL A 134 14.53 2.10 11.79
CA VAL A 134 14.89 0.69 11.85
C VAL A 134 14.44 0.15 13.20
N PHE A 135 13.61 -0.89 13.21
CA PHE A 135 13.33 -1.63 14.43
C PHE A 135 14.56 -2.46 14.78
N GLY A 136 15.38 -1.94 15.70
CA GLY A 136 16.45 -2.71 16.29
C GLY A 136 15.90 -3.85 17.16
N PRO A 137 16.63 -4.98 17.30
CA PRO A 137 16.28 -5.98 18.29
C PRO A 137 16.23 -5.29 19.67
N ARG A 138 15.12 -5.47 20.39
CA ARG A 138 15.07 -5.10 21.81
C ARG A 138 16.10 -5.99 22.51
N CYS A 139 17.14 -5.35 23.06
CA CYS A 139 18.15 -6.00 23.90
C CYS A 139 17.50 -6.59 25.14
#